data_AF-A0A7C1GR51-F1
#
_entry.id   AF-A0A7C1GR51-F1
#
_cell.length_a   1.000
_cell.length_b   1.000
_cell.length_c   1.000
_cell.angle_alpha   90.00
_cell.angle_beta   90.00
_cell.angle_gamma   90.00
#
_symmetry.space_group_name_H-M   'P 1'
#
loop_
_entity.id
_entity.type
_entity.pdbx_description
1 polymer ?
#
loop_
_entity_poly.entity_id
_entity_poly.type
_entity_poly.pdbx_seq_one_letter_code
_entity_poly.pdbx_strand_id
1 'polypeptide(L)'
;MEYHTDNLEEKSFELHRSEDKTLFVERLREVITRYKDFFLKCQNEHEIIDVLAGTLGCKSNVQVQGASPDLVCNDIAIEVEFEKEPYEGVCQAVYYKIQGGFSRAALIHVRFFHNENFVRKLKHLIEYLGLREKNISSFIVFIEQGEVLEL
;
A
#
# COMPACT_ATOMS: atom_id res chain seq x y z
N MET A 1 35.43 -26.81 -6.22
CA MET A 1 34.56 -26.23 -7.26
C MET A 1 33.18 -26.21 -6.63
N GLU A 2 32.93 -25.19 -5.79
CA GLU A 2 31.68 -25.06 -5.02
C GLU A 2 30.67 -24.30 -5.87
N TYR A 3 29.47 -24.86 -5.94
CA TYR A 3 28.40 -24.41 -6.83
C TYR A 3 27.74 -23.14 -6.29
N HIS A 4 27.56 -22.17 -7.20
CA HIS A 4 26.73 -20.97 -7.04
C HIS A 4 25.23 -21.33 -6.95
N THR A 5 24.76 -21.88 -5.83
CA THR A 5 23.33 -22.13 -5.59
C THR A 5 22.61 -20.96 -4.93
N ASP A 6 23.30 -20.17 -4.09
CA ASP A 6 22.67 -19.07 -3.33
C ASP A 6 22.14 -17.94 -4.23
N ASN A 7 22.73 -17.77 -5.41
CA ASN A 7 22.42 -16.66 -6.31
C ASN A 7 21.18 -16.92 -7.22
N LEU A 8 20.64 -18.15 -7.22
CA LEU A 8 19.46 -18.51 -8.02
C LEU A 8 18.17 -18.45 -7.20
N GLU A 9 18.20 -18.87 -5.93
CA GLU A 9 17.05 -18.77 -5.03
C GLU A 9 16.73 -17.31 -4.69
N GLU A 10 17.75 -16.50 -4.34
CA GLU A 10 17.56 -15.06 -4.09
C GLU A 10 16.98 -14.35 -5.32
N LYS A 11 17.50 -14.64 -6.52
CA LYS A 11 16.95 -14.06 -7.76
C LYS A 11 15.54 -14.51 -8.06
N SER A 12 15.19 -15.76 -7.80
CA SER A 12 13.81 -16.26 -7.99
C SER A 12 12.83 -15.62 -7.02
N PHE A 13 13.26 -15.40 -5.77
CA PHE A 13 12.49 -14.72 -4.75
C PHE A 13 12.33 -13.23 -5.06
N GLU A 14 13.38 -12.56 -5.51
CA GLU A 14 13.33 -11.18 -5.98
C GLU A 14 12.43 -11.01 -7.22
N LEU A 15 12.48 -11.96 -8.17
CA LEU A 15 11.62 -11.95 -9.36
C LEU A 15 10.14 -12.05 -8.96
N HIS A 16 9.77 -13.07 -8.19
CA HIS A 16 8.39 -13.25 -7.74
C HIS A 16 7.88 -12.08 -6.91
N ARG A 17 8.75 -11.52 -6.05
CA ARG A 17 8.40 -10.35 -5.26
C ARG A 17 8.19 -9.10 -6.12
N SER A 18 8.92 -8.96 -7.22
CA SER A 18 8.71 -7.89 -8.20
C SER A 18 7.39 -8.07 -8.97
N GLU A 19 7.05 -9.31 -9.34
CA GLU A 19 5.80 -9.67 -10.03
C GLU A 19 4.57 -9.39 -9.14
N ASP A 20 4.59 -9.82 -7.87
CA ASP A 20 3.50 -9.59 -6.92
C ASP A 20 3.31 -8.11 -6.60
N LYS A 21 4.39 -7.33 -6.59
CA LYS A 21 4.31 -5.88 -6.41
C LYS A 21 3.68 -5.20 -7.61
N THR A 22 4.15 -5.49 -8.82
CA THR A 22 3.57 -4.95 -10.06
C THR A 22 2.09 -5.31 -10.18
N LEU A 23 1.74 -6.56 -9.87
CA LEU A 23 0.36 -7.03 -9.90
C LEU A 23 -0.55 -6.30 -8.93
N PHE A 24 -0.08 -5.97 -7.71
CA PHE A 24 -0.87 -5.21 -6.75
C PHE A 24 -1.18 -3.80 -7.26
N VAL A 25 -0.19 -3.10 -7.78
CA VAL A 25 -0.36 -1.72 -8.26
C VAL A 25 -1.27 -1.65 -9.49
N GLU A 26 -1.13 -2.61 -10.40
CA GLU A 26 -2.02 -2.73 -11.56
C GLU A 26 -3.46 -2.99 -11.14
N ARG A 27 -3.69 -3.91 -10.19
CA ARG A 27 -5.03 -4.15 -9.63
C ARG A 27 -5.58 -2.92 -8.94
N LEU A 28 -4.77 -2.19 -8.17
CA LEU A 28 -5.19 -0.95 -7.53
C LEU A 28 -5.63 0.07 -8.58
N ARG A 29 -4.84 0.28 -9.65
CA ARG A 29 -5.21 1.16 -10.77
C ARG A 29 -6.52 0.74 -11.44
N GLU A 30 -6.70 -0.56 -11.70
CA GLU A 30 -7.92 -1.09 -12.29
C GLU A 30 -9.12 -0.83 -11.38
N VAL A 31 -9.00 -1.11 -10.08
CA VAL A 31 -10.05 -0.87 -9.08
C VAL A 31 -10.44 0.59 -9.00
N ILE A 32 -9.46 1.50 -8.88
CA ILE A 32 -9.73 2.94 -8.80
C ILE A 32 -10.43 3.43 -10.07
N THR A 33 -10.00 2.96 -11.24
CA THR A 33 -10.64 3.31 -12.53
C THR A 33 -12.07 2.79 -12.61
N ARG A 34 -12.28 1.52 -12.27
CA ARG A 34 -13.56 0.82 -12.45
C ARG A 34 -14.61 1.24 -11.41
N TYR A 35 -14.19 1.54 -10.19
CA TYR A 35 -15.08 1.84 -9.07
C TYR A 35 -15.02 3.31 -8.65
N LYS A 36 -14.48 4.20 -9.49
CA LYS A 36 -14.36 5.64 -9.23
C LYS A 36 -15.64 6.25 -8.65
N ASP A 37 -16.79 5.97 -9.26
CA ASP A 37 -18.09 6.53 -8.83
C ASP A 37 -18.53 6.04 -7.44
N PHE A 38 -18.04 4.89 -6.99
CA PHE A 38 -18.25 4.43 -5.61
C PHE A 38 -17.33 5.19 -4.65
N PHE A 39 -16.05 5.33 -4.99
CA PHE A 39 -15.09 6.09 -4.18
C PHE A 39 -15.51 7.56 -4.04
N LEU A 40 -16.05 8.19 -5.08
CA LEU A 40 -16.57 9.57 -5.02
C LEU A 40 -17.76 9.74 -4.06
N LYS A 41 -18.48 8.66 -3.74
CA LYS A 41 -19.62 8.69 -2.81
C LYS A 41 -19.23 8.35 -1.38
N CYS A 42 -18.01 7.87 -1.16
CA CYS A 42 -17.53 7.53 0.16
C CYS A 42 -17.35 8.81 0.99
N GLN A 43 -17.81 8.78 2.24
CA GLN A 43 -17.81 9.92 3.15
C GLN A 43 -16.75 9.80 4.25
N ASN A 44 -16.19 8.61 4.42
CA ASN A 44 -15.23 8.31 5.48
C ASN A 44 -14.27 7.20 5.05
N GLU A 45 -13.20 7.05 5.82
CA GLU A 45 -12.12 6.07 5.60
C GLU A 45 -12.62 4.62 5.65
N HIS A 46 -13.60 4.31 6.50
CA HIS A 46 -14.14 2.97 6.61
C HIS A 46 -14.83 2.50 5.32
N GLU A 47 -15.60 3.38 4.68
CA GLU A 47 -16.22 3.09 3.38
C GLU A 47 -15.19 2.86 2.27
N ILE A 48 -14.09 3.63 2.28
CA ILE A 48 -12.96 3.44 1.36
C ILE A 48 -12.34 2.05 1.57
N ILE A 49 -12.07 1.68 2.82
CA ILE A 49 -11.52 0.38 3.21
C ILE A 49 -12.44 -0.76 2.74
N ASP A 50 -13.75 -0.64 2.96
CA ASP A 50 -14.72 -1.67 2.54
C ASP A 50 -14.74 -1.87 1.02
N VAL A 51 -14.73 -0.78 0.25
CA VAL A 51 -14.66 -0.86 -1.22
C VAL A 51 -13.34 -1.50 -1.67
N LEU A 52 -12.21 -1.07 -1.10
CA LEU A 52 -10.91 -1.66 -1.42
C LEU A 52 -10.83 -3.14 -1.04
N ALA A 53 -11.33 -3.53 0.13
CA ALA A 53 -11.38 -4.93 0.58
C ALA A 53 -12.13 -5.80 -0.42
N GLY A 54 -13.36 -5.42 -0.77
CA GLY A 54 -14.21 -6.20 -1.67
C GLY A 54 -13.67 -6.28 -3.10
N THR A 55 -13.07 -5.20 -3.59
CA THR A 55 -12.62 -5.10 -4.99
C THR A 55 -11.23 -5.68 -5.24
N LEU A 56 -10.31 -5.57 -4.26
CA LEU A 56 -8.98 -6.17 -4.34
C LEU A 56 -8.94 -7.62 -3.83
N GLY A 57 -10.03 -8.09 -3.21
CA GLY A 57 -10.10 -9.42 -2.58
C GLY A 57 -9.29 -9.50 -1.28
N CYS A 58 -9.14 -8.38 -0.59
CA CYS A 58 -8.39 -8.28 0.66
C CYS A 58 -9.30 -8.47 1.87
N LYS A 59 -8.72 -8.85 3.00
CA LYS A 59 -9.43 -8.99 4.27
C LYS A 59 -9.31 -7.69 5.07
N SER A 60 -10.42 -7.17 5.59
CA SER A 60 -10.42 -6.10 6.60
C SER A 60 -10.58 -6.69 8.01
N ASN A 61 -10.37 -5.85 9.04
CA ASN A 61 -10.52 -6.22 10.46
C ASN A 61 -9.66 -7.41 10.91
N VAL A 62 -8.45 -7.54 10.34
CA VAL A 62 -7.51 -8.61 10.67
C VAL A 62 -6.64 -8.18 11.84
N GLN A 63 -6.51 -9.03 12.86
CA GLN A 63 -5.56 -8.82 13.95
C GLN A 63 -4.45 -9.87 13.92
N VAL A 64 -3.20 -9.42 13.90
CA VAL A 64 -2.01 -10.29 13.92
C VAL A 64 -1.00 -9.70 14.89
N GLN A 65 -0.63 -10.45 15.93
CA GLN A 65 0.43 -10.07 16.88
C GLN A 65 0.29 -8.64 17.47
N GLY A 66 -0.94 -8.17 17.68
CA GLY A 66 -1.22 -6.83 18.20
C GLY A 66 -1.25 -5.71 17.15
N ALA A 67 -0.92 -6.02 15.89
CA ALA A 67 -1.23 -5.15 14.75
C ALA A 67 -2.66 -5.35 14.28
N SER A 68 -3.28 -4.26 13.83
CA SER A 68 -4.63 -4.26 13.24
C SER A 68 -4.62 -3.48 11.93
N PRO A 69 -4.03 -4.01 10.84
CA PRO A 69 -4.06 -3.36 9.54
C PRO A 69 -5.49 -3.16 9.04
N ASP A 70 -5.71 -2.06 8.32
CA ASP A 70 -7.00 -1.81 7.66
C ASP A 70 -7.33 -2.90 6.66
N LEU A 71 -6.33 -3.30 5.86
CA LEU A 71 -6.43 -4.38 4.88
C LEU A 71 -5.24 -5.33 4.96
N VAL A 72 -5.51 -6.60 4.70
CA VAL A 72 -4.49 -7.62 4.43
C VAL A 72 -4.76 -8.24 3.07
N CYS A 73 -3.86 -8.00 2.13
CA CYS A 73 -3.88 -8.55 0.77
C CYS A 73 -2.75 -9.55 0.65
N ASN A 74 -3.04 -10.86 0.71
CA ASN A 74 -2.03 -11.91 0.81
C ASN A 74 -1.09 -11.70 2.01
N ASP A 75 0.17 -11.36 1.77
CA ASP A 75 1.22 -11.10 2.77
C ASP A 75 1.48 -9.60 3.01
N ILE A 76 0.70 -8.72 2.37
CA ILE A 76 0.83 -7.27 2.47
C ILE A 76 -0.18 -6.75 3.50
N ALA A 77 0.31 -6.17 4.59
CA ALA A 77 -0.49 -5.35 5.51
C ALA A 77 -0.58 -3.91 5.00
N ILE A 78 -1.77 -3.35 4.95
CA ILE A 78 -2.03 -2.05 4.34
C ILE A 78 -2.70 -1.14 5.36
N GLU A 79 -2.16 0.07 5.49
CA GLU A 79 -2.82 1.21 6.12
C GLU A 79 -3.45 2.09 5.04
N VAL A 80 -4.68 2.55 5.27
CA VAL A 80 -5.44 3.42 4.36
C VAL A 80 -5.74 4.73 5.06
N GLU A 81 -5.38 5.83 4.43
CA GLU A 81 -5.51 7.17 5.00
C GLU A 81 -6.31 8.08 4.07
N PHE A 82 -7.55 8.41 4.44
CA PHE A 82 -8.48 9.18 3.60
C PHE A 82 -8.54 10.66 3.97
N GLU A 83 -8.19 11.55 3.03
CA GLU A 83 -8.18 13.02 3.18
C GLU A 83 -7.37 13.55 4.39
N LYS A 84 -6.37 12.77 4.81
CA LYS A 84 -5.45 13.12 5.91
C LYS A 84 -4.12 13.70 5.42
N GLU A 85 -3.28 14.14 6.37
CA GLU A 85 -1.95 14.69 6.09
C GLU A 85 -0.94 13.59 5.68
N PRO A 86 0.15 13.94 4.96
CA PRO A 86 1.11 12.98 4.43
C PRO A 86 1.83 12.09 5.46
N TYR A 87 1.84 12.47 6.73
CA TYR A 87 2.56 11.74 7.77
C TYR A 87 1.67 10.74 8.52
N GLU A 88 0.35 10.85 8.35
CA GLU A 88 -0.61 9.95 9.00
C GLU A 88 -0.45 8.53 8.42
N GLY A 89 -0.62 7.51 9.26
CA GLY A 89 -0.52 6.10 8.88
C GLY A 89 0.90 5.56 8.68
N VAL A 90 1.91 6.43 8.58
CA VAL A 90 3.31 6.01 8.37
C VAL A 90 3.81 5.15 9.53
N CYS A 91 3.53 5.55 10.77
CA CYS A 91 3.92 4.79 11.95
C CYS A 91 3.26 3.41 11.98
N GLN A 92 1.99 3.32 11.56
CA GLN A 92 1.21 2.08 11.47
C GLN A 92 1.79 1.14 10.42
N ALA A 93 2.04 1.64 9.21
CA ALA A 93 2.67 0.85 8.15
C ALA A 93 4.07 0.32 8.57
N VAL A 94 4.85 1.15 9.28
CA VAL A 94 6.14 0.73 9.88
C VAL A 94 5.92 -0.33 10.97
N TYR A 95 4.92 -0.14 11.84
CA TYR A 95 4.59 -1.08 12.90
C TYR A 95 4.19 -2.45 12.33
N TYR A 96 3.39 -2.50 11.28
CA TYR A 96 3.01 -3.75 10.60
C TYR A 96 4.22 -4.54 10.12
N LYS A 97 5.22 -3.84 9.57
CA LYS A 97 6.44 -4.46 9.08
C LYS A 97 7.35 -4.99 10.20
N ILE A 98 7.53 -4.21 11.27
CA ILE A 98 8.53 -4.49 12.31
C ILE A 98 7.97 -5.41 13.39
N GLN A 99 6.77 -5.09 13.90
CA GLN A 99 6.16 -5.77 15.04
C GLN A 99 5.02 -6.69 14.63
N GLY A 100 4.27 -6.35 13.58
CA GLY A 100 3.17 -7.18 13.06
C GLY A 100 3.62 -8.44 12.31
N GLY A 101 4.93 -8.60 12.05
CA GLY A 101 5.49 -9.80 11.41
C GLY A 101 5.20 -9.92 9.91
N PHE A 102 4.63 -8.90 9.27
CA PHE A 102 4.35 -8.94 7.84
C PHE A 102 5.62 -8.81 7.01
N SER A 103 5.76 -9.63 5.96
CA SER A 103 6.87 -9.57 5.00
C SER A 103 6.89 -8.23 4.26
N ARG A 104 5.71 -7.63 4.05
CA ARG A 104 5.50 -6.39 3.30
C ARG A 104 4.43 -5.54 3.99
N ALA A 105 4.59 -4.23 3.86
CA ALA A 105 3.54 -3.29 4.24
C ALA A 105 3.28 -2.28 3.11
N ALA A 106 2.12 -1.66 3.12
CA ALA A 106 1.78 -0.55 2.24
C ALA A 106 1.04 0.55 2.99
N LEU A 107 1.23 1.77 2.53
CA LEU A 107 0.45 2.94 2.92
C LEU A 107 -0.30 3.44 1.68
N ILE A 108 -1.62 3.57 1.75
CA ILE A 108 -2.44 4.12 0.68
C ILE A 108 -3.09 5.41 1.18
N HIS A 109 -2.60 6.55 0.73
CA HIS A 109 -3.31 7.80 0.92
C HIS A 109 -4.37 7.97 -0.17
N VAL A 110 -5.62 8.11 0.24
CA VAL A 110 -6.74 8.35 -0.67
C VAL A 110 -7.16 9.80 -0.57
N ARG A 111 -7.20 10.47 -1.71
CA ARG A 111 -7.51 11.89 -1.85
C ARG A 111 -8.55 12.10 -2.95
N PHE A 112 -9.44 13.05 -2.78
CA PHE A 112 -10.39 13.41 -3.82
C PHE A 112 -9.69 14.05 -5.02
N PHE A 113 -8.83 15.04 -4.76
CA PHE A 113 -8.18 15.84 -5.80
C PHE A 113 -6.66 15.73 -5.74
N HIS A 114 -6.05 15.84 -6.92
CA HIS A 114 -4.61 15.96 -7.07
C HIS A 114 -4.04 17.12 -6.23
N ASN A 115 -2.95 16.87 -5.49
CA ASN A 115 -2.26 17.88 -4.69
C ASN A 115 -0.73 17.69 -4.73
N GLU A 116 -0.06 18.50 -5.55
CA GLU A 116 1.40 18.43 -5.74
C GLU A 116 2.20 18.68 -4.45
N ASN A 117 1.71 19.55 -3.56
CA ASN A 117 2.37 19.79 -2.28
C ASN A 117 2.30 18.55 -1.38
N PHE A 118 1.16 17.84 -1.40
CA PHE A 118 0.99 16.57 -0.71
C PHE A 118 1.97 15.51 -1.27
N VAL A 119 2.01 15.34 -2.59
CA VAL A 119 2.94 14.41 -3.28
C VAL A 119 4.39 14.69 -2.86
N ARG A 120 4.82 15.95 -2.91
CA ARG A 120 6.18 16.35 -2.54
C ARG A 120 6.49 16.04 -1.07
N LYS A 121 5.59 16.37 -0.15
CA LYS A 121 5.77 16.10 1.29
C LYS A 121 5.89 14.60 1.57
N LEU A 122 5.00 13.79 0.97
CA LEU A 122 5.03 12.35 1.15
C LEU A 122 6.30 11.73 0.57
N LYS A 123 6.72 12.12 -0.64
CA LYS A 123 8.00 11.68 -1.24
C LYS A 123 9.18 11.96 -0.31
N HIS A 124 9.28 13.19 0.21
CA HIS A 124 10.34 13.55 1.15
C HIS A 124 10.32 12.69 2.42
N LEU A 125 9.13 12.37 2.94
CA LEU A 125 8.99 11.51 4.12
C LEU A 125 9.42 10.06 3.85
N ILE A 126 9.03 9.49 2.70
CA ILE A 126 9.42 8.15 2.25
C ILE A 126 10.94 8.05 2.15
N GLU A 127 11.58 9.04 1.53
CA GLU A 127 13.03 9.13 1.35
C GLU A 127 13.73 9.28 2.70
N TYR A 128 13.29 10.23 3.53
CA TYR A 128 13.88 10.50 4.84
C TYR A 128 13.83 9.29 5.77
N LEU A 129 12.72 8.55 5.74
CA LEU A 129 12.53 7.36 6.57
C LEU A 129 13.07 6.08 5.92
N GLY A 130 13.51 6.11 4.66
CA GLY A 130 13.93 4.93 3.90
C GLY A 130 12.88 3.81 3.93
N LEU A 131 11.63 4.13 3.57
CA LEU A 131 10.51 3.18 3.62
C LEU A 131 10.63 2.09 2.56
N ARG A 132 11.14 2.43 1.38
CA ARG A 132 11.30 1.49 0.24
C ARG A 132 12.27 0.37 0.58
N GLU A 133 13.40 0.69 1.21
CA GLU A 133 14.42 -0.25 1.68
C GLU A 133 13.88 -1.19 2.77
N LYS A 134 12.82 -0.79 3.46
CA LYS A 134 12.12 -1.58 4.48
C LYS A 134 10.94 -2.40 3.93
N ASN A 135 10.76 -2.43 2.61
CA ASN A 135 9.65 -3.10 1.92
C ASN A 135 8.28 -2.54 2.31
N ILE A 136 8.23 -1.22 2.55
CA ILE A 136 7.00 -0.47 2.80
C ILE A 136 6.74 0.35 1.54
N SER A 137 5.71 -0.05 0.78
CA SER A 137 5.31 0.67 -0.43
C SER A 137 4.38 1.83 -0.06
N SER A 138 4.40 2.91 -0.82
CA SER A 138 3.53 4.06 -0.58
C SER A 138 2.79 4.44 -1.85
N PHE A 139 1.49 4.64 -1.73
CA PHE A 139 0.59 4.94 -2.82
C PHE A 139 -0.22 6.19 -2.52
N ILE A 140 -0.49 6.97 -3.56
CA ILE A 140 -1.51 8.00 -3.53
C ILE A 140 -2.57 7.64 -4.56
N VAL A 141 -3.82 7.64 -4.13
CA VAL A 141 -5.00 7.51 -4.99
C VAL A 141 -5.66 8.88 -5.09
N PHE A 142 -5.76 9.43 -6.29
CA PHE A 142 -6.56 10.62 -6.58
C PHE A 142 -7.86 10.22 -7.27
N ILE A 143 -8.96 10.21 -6.52
CA ILE A 143 -10.23 9.64 -6.95
C ILE A 143 -10.77 10.38 -8.19
N GLU A 144 -10.79 11.71 -8.19
CA GLU A 144 -11.33 12.52 -9.30
C GLU A 144 -10.56 12.32 -10.61
N GLN A 145 -9.26 12.05 -10.52
CA GLN A 145 -8.43 11.79 -11.70
C GLN A 145 -8.46 10.30 -12.09
N GLY A 146 -8.93 9.41 -11.22
CA GLY A 146 -8.75 7.97 -11.38
C GLY A 146 -7.28 7.57 -11.38
N GLU A 147 -6.43 8.35 -10.71
CA GLU A 147 -4.98 8.26 -10.78
C GLU A 147 -4.43 7.52 -9.55
N VAL A 148 -3.44 6.65 -9.77
CA VAL A 148 -2.68 6.00 -8.70
C VAL A 148 -1.19 6.25 -8.92
N LEU A 149 -0.59 6.99 -8.00
CA LEU A 149 0.84 7.24 -7.94
C LEU A 149 1.50 6.26 -6.97
N GLU A 150 2.52 5.57 -7.44
CA GLU A 150 3.44 4.82 -6.59
C GLU A 150 4.65 5.70 -6.27
N LEU A 151 5.01 5.76 -5.00
CA LEU A 151 6.05 6.64 -4.46
C LEU A 151 7.22 5.92 -3.81
#